data_AF-A0A1M5CQQ6-F1
#
_entry.id   AF-A0A1M5CQQ6-F1
#
_cell.length_a   1.000
_cell.length_b   1.000
_cell.length_c   1.000
_cell.angle_alpha   90.00
_cell.angle_beta   90.00
_cell.angle_gamma   90.00
#
_symmetry.space_group_name_H-M   'P 1'
#
loop_
_entity.id
_entity.type
_entity.pdbx_description
1 polymer ?
#
loop_
_entity_poly.entity_id
_entity_poly.type
_entity_poly.pdbx_seq_one_letter_code
_entity_poly.pdbx_strand_id
1 'polypeptide(L)'
;MFSPIGYTSFAKLWREFTSKHFVQIYTNAADDYAGDQAKRSFYVGSPADICEQIFLKSFLDYRVVVAKDLQRIAKVDVALDRQFNSIYKNASVFESTRIAENPEEAGLNGELLQRFGSVRFKPWKQYHDDPEAWTNAYPRPSEVGIGQINIESARFHTLPYVFERLQFVVPDTVPPWASDAFHKEYVNRFVDEFPGWSFCIDDDDLAGWSKSCPTYVSEFFACKDNPVQTGRPSKIDGIVSAIQQIYPTGIPNVPLKEMHRQIEATLGATVSESTIKRAIKRLKN
;
A
#
# COMPACT_ATOMS: atom_id res chain seq x y z
N MET A 1 3.34 19.17 -14.39
CA MET A 1 2.75 17.85 -14.13
C MET A 1 1.43 17.79 -14.86
N PHE A 2 1.28 16.83 -15.76
CA PHE A 2 0.23 16.85 -16.76
C PHE A 2 -1.01 16.13 -16.23
N SER A 3 -2.17 16.79 -16.30
CA SER A 3 -3.46 16.11 -16.26
C SER A 3 -4.27 16.58 -17.48
N PRO A 4 -4.86 15.67 -18.26
CA PRO A 4 -5.75 16.04 -19.36
C PRO A 4 -6.96 16.83 -18.86
N ILE A 5 -7.64 17.53 -19.77
CA ILE A 5 -8.92 18.18 -19.44
C ILE A 5 -9.92 17.09 -19.00
N GLY A 6 -10.63 17.33 -17.90
CA GLY A 6 -11.55 16.37 -17.29
C GLY A 6 -10.89 15.40 -16.30
N TYR A 7 -9.61 15.58 -16.01
CA TYR A 7 -8.86 14.73 -15.07
C TYR A 7 -8.00 15.56 -14.13
N THR A 8 -7.89 15.07 -12.89
CA THR A 8 -7.06 15.69 -11.86
C THR A 8 -5.96 14.74 -11.40
N SER A 9 -4.70 15.19 -11.43
CA SER A 9 -3.55 14.35 -11.08
C SER A 9 -3.42 14.10 -9.57
N PHE A 10 -2.93 12.91 -9.22
CA PHE A 10 -2.73 12.49 -7.84
C PHE A 10 -1.76 13.40 -7.11
N ALA A 11 -0.71 13.94 -7.74
CA ALA A 11 0.17 14.87 -7.04
C ALA A 11 -0.50 16.20 -6.67
N LYS A 12 -1.45 16.68 -7.48
CA LYS A 12 -2.22 17.89 -7.10
C LYS A 12 -3.08 17.57 -5.89
N LEU A 13 -3.78 16.43 -5.91
CA LEU A 13 -4.60 15.97 -4.80
C LEU A 13 -3.77 15.67 -3.55
N TRP A 14 -2.55 15.15 -3.70
CA TRP A 14 -1.63 14.87 -2.61
C TRP A 14 -1.22 16.14 -1.86
N ARG A 15 -0.92 17.22 -2.59
CA ARG A 15 -0.61 18.53 -1.96
C ARG A 15 -1.82 19.06 -1.19
N GLU A 16 -3.01 18.96 -1.76
CA GLU A 16 -4.23 19.38 -1.10
C GLU A 16 -4.49 18.52 0.16
N PHE A 17 -4.43 17.20 0.02
CA PHE A 17 -4.63 16.23 1.08
C PHE A 17 -3.66 16.45 2.23
N THR A 18 -2.36 16.55 1.95
CA THR A 18 -1.34 16.77 2.97
C THR A 18 -1.52 18.11 3.67
N SER A 19 -1.89 19.18 2.95
CA SER A 19 -2.15 20.48 3.58
C SER A 19 -3.31 20.47 4.57
N LYS A 20 -4.30 19.60 4.37
CA LYS A 20 -5.51 19.50 5.21
C LYS A 20 -5.38 18.48 6.34
N HIS A 21 -4.77 17.33 6.06
CA HIS A 21 -4.89 16.15 6.93
C HIS A 21 -3.57 15.73 7.58
N PHE A 22 -2.41 16.23 7.12
CA PHE A 22 -1.13 15.71 7.60
C PHE A 22 -0.91 15.90 9.11
N VAL A 23 -1.25 17.06 9.67
CA VAL A 23 -1.09 17.33 11.11
C VAL A 23 -1.89 16.33 11.95
N GLN A 24 -3.14 16.04 11.55
CA GLN A 24 -3.99 15.07 12.22
C GLN A 24 -3.40 13.66 12.12
N ILE A 25 -2.99 13.24 10.92
CA ILE A 25 -2.39 11.92 10.68
C ILE A 25 -1.10 11.76 11.47
N TYR A 26 -0.24 12.78 11.49
CA TYR A 26 0.98 12.81 12.27
C TYR A 26 0.70 12.66 13.75
N THR A 27 -0.24 13.45 14.28
CA THR A 27 -0.59 13.40 15.71
C THR A 27 -1.03 11.99 16.10
N ASN A 28 -1.94 11.40 15.33
CA ASN A 28 -2.43 10.05 15.59
C ASN A 28 -1.34 8.98 15.48
N ALA A 29 -0.40 9.13 14.55
CA ALA A 29 0.73 8.22 14.38
C ALA A 29 1.74 8.35 15.52
N ALA A 30 2.09 9.57 15.91
CA ALA A 30 2.99 9.83 17.04
C ALA A 30 2.41 9.30 18.36
N ASP A 31 1.09 9.45 18.57
CA ASP A 31 0.40 8.86 19.72
C ASP A 31 0.44 7.32 19.68
N ASP A 32 0.33 6.71 18.49
CA ASP A 32 0.46 5.25 18.33
C ASP A 32 1.88 4.74 18.61
N TYR A 33 2.92 5.52 18.25
CA TYR A 33 4.31 5.16 18.54
C TYR A 33 4.61 5.15 20.04
N ALA A 34 3.98 6.06 20.79
CA ALA A 34 4.13 6.17 22.24
C ALA A 34 3.29 5.16 23.04
N GLY A 35 2.35 4.45 22.40
CA GLY A 35 1.43 3.51 23.06
C GLY A 35 1.81 2.03 22.90
N ASP A 36 1.12 1.15 23.64
CA ASP A 36 1.33 -0.32 23.60
C ASP A 36 1.05 -0.96 22.22
N GLN A 37 0.39 -0.22 21.31
CA GLN A 37 0.05 -0.63 19.94
C GLN A 37 1.14 -0.30 18.92
N ALA A 38 2.32 0.16 19.34
CA ALA A 38 3.45 0.50 18.45
C ALA A 38 3.84 -0.59 17.45
N LYS A 39 3.44 -1.85 17.68
CA LYS A 39 3.64 -2.97 16.74
C LYS A 39 3.05 -2.76 15.35
N ARG A 40 1.93 -2.02 15.22
CA ARG A 40 1.30 -1.68 13.92
C ARG A 40 2.18 -0.78 13.06
N SER A 41 2.77 0.20 13.72
CA SER A 41 3.58 1.28 13.17
C SER A 41 4.80 0.79 12.40
N PHE A 42 5.41 -0.29 12.89
CA PHE A 42 6.58 -0.91 12.29
C PHE A 42 6.35 -1.41 10.86
N TYR A 43 5.09 -1.73 10.50
CA TYR A 43 4.74 -2.23 9.18
C TYR A 43 4.31 -1.12 8.21
N VAL A 44 3.78 0.00 8.72
CA VAL A 44 3.20 1.06 7.88
C VAL A 44 4.20 2.20 7.63
N GLY A 45 5.20 2.37 8.49
CA GLY A 45 6.27 3.36 8.33
C GLY A 45 6.05 4.64 9.13
N SER A 46 6.73 5.70 8.69
CA SER A 46 6.63 7.05 9.27
C SER A 46 5.22 7.63 9.17
N PRO A 47 4.96 8.77 9.84
CA PRO A 47 3.74 9.53 9.61
C PRO A 47 3.52 9.93 8.14
N ALA A 48 4.60 10.18 7.39
CA ALA A 48 4.50 10.48 5.96
C ALA A 48 4.11 9.24 5.14
N ASP A 49 4.63 8.06 5.47
CA ASP A 49 4.25 6.79 4.85
C ASP A 49 2.78 6.46 5.16
N ILE A 50 2.32 6.64 6.40
CA ILE A 50 0.92 6.46 6.80
C ILE A 50 0.01 7.42 6.02
N CYS A 51 0.42 8.69 5.90
CA CYS A 51 -0.31 9.69 5.15
C CYS A 51 -0.45 9.31 3.67
N GLU A 52 0.63 8.84 3.03
CA GLU A 52 0.62 8.34 1.66
C GLU A 52 -0.30 7.13 1.53
N GLN A 53 -0.25 6.18 2.46
CA GLN A 53 -1.09 4.99 2.45
C GLN A 53 -2.58 5.32 2.57
N ILE A 54 -2.97 6.25 3.46
CA ILE A 54 -4.37 6.70 3.57
C ILE A 54 -4.81 7.38 2.28
N PHE A 55 -3.98 8.28 1.75
CA PHE A 55 -4.24 8.96 0.49
C PHE A 55 -4.47 7.96 -0.64
N LEU A 56 -3.54 7.02 -0.86
CA LEU A 56 -3.67 6.03 -1.92
C LEU A 56 -4.87 5.11 -1.73
N LYS A 57 -5.15 4.66 -0.50
CA LYS A 57 -6.32 3.82 -0.19
C LYS A 57 -7.64 4.53 -0.45
N SER A 58 -7.70 5.86 -0.31
CA SER A 58 -8.91 6.62 -0.59
C SER A 58 -9.37 6.55 -2.05
N PHE A 59 -8.52 6.04 -2.95
CA PHE A 59 -8.84 5.84 -4.37
C PHE A 59 -9.28 4.40 -4.71
N LEU A 60 -9.34 3.48 -3.74
CA LEU A 60 -9.74 2.09 -4.01
C LEU A 60 -11.20 1.97 -4.50
N ASP A 61 -12.06 2.89 -4.08
CA ASP A 61 -13.48 2.92 -4.45
C ASP A 61 -13.76 3.80 -5.68
N TYR A 62 -12.71 4.37 -6.29
CA TYR A 62 -12.80 5.27 -7.45
C TYR A 62 -12.09 4.69 -8.66
N ARG A 63 -12.52 5.12 -9.85
CA ARG A 63 -11.81 4.73 -11.06
C ARG A 63 -10.53 5.52 -11.19
N VAL A 64 -9.41 4.83 -11.17
CA VAL A 64 -8.10 5.44 -11.40
C VAL A 64 -7.70 5.29 -12.84
N VAL A 65 -7.13 6.36 -13.37
CA VAL A 65 -6.60 6.40 -14.72
C VAL A 65 -5.14 6.78 -14.67
N VAL A 66 -4.39 6.34 -15.67
CA VAL A 66 -3.07 6.87 -15.95
C VAL A 66 -3.16 7.72 -17.21
N ALA A 67 -2.46 8.86 -17.22
CA ALA A 67 -2.43 9.77 -18.36
C ALA A 67 -0.99 10.20 -18.70
N LYS A 68 -0.63 10.20 -19.99
CA LYS A 68 0.69 10.66 -20.45
C LYS A 68 0.67 12.11 -20.94
N ASP A 69 -0.37 12.45 -21.69
CA ASP A 69 -0.58 13.77 -22.29
C ASP A 69 -2.08 14.00 -22.52
N LEU A 70 -2.44 15.12 -23.15
CA LEU A 70 -3.83 15.54 -23.35
C LEU A 70 -4.72 14.54 -24.12
N GLN A 71 -4.15 13.55 -24.81
CA GLN A 71 -4.91 12.64 -25.67
C GLN A 71 -4.78 11.17 -25.27
N ARG A 72 -3.82 10.83 -24.40
CA ARG A 72 -3.53 9.43 -24.02
C ARG A 72 -3.87 9.17 -22.58
N ILE A 73 -4.98 8.42 -22.40
CA ILE A 73 -5.54 8.03 -21.11
C ILE A 73 -5.84 6.54 -21.14
N ALA A 74 -5.42 5.83 -20.10
CA ALA A 74 -5.75 4.43 -19.89
C ALA A 74 -6.45 4.27 -18.55
N LYS A 75 -7.56 3.54 -18.55
CA LYS A 75 -8.27 3.17 -17.32
C LYS A 75 -7.54 2.00 -16.68
N VAL A 76 -7.25 2.12 -15.40
CA VAL A 76 -6.56 1.08 -14.63
C VAL A 76 -7.53 0.55 -13.60
N ASP A 77 -7.92 -0.71 -13.76
CA ASP A 77 -8.65 -1.40 -12.71
C ASP A 77 -7.69 -1.67 -11.55
N VAL A 78 -7.83 -0.88 -10.49
CA VAL A 78 -7.06 -0.99 -9.25
C VAL A 78 -7.47 -2.25 -8.46
N ALA A 79 -8.56 -2.90 -8.87
CA ALA A 79 -9.08 -4.09 -8.24
C ALA A 79 -8.28 -5.33 -8.66
N LEU A 80 -7.29 -5.71 -7.84
CA LEU A 80 -6.80 -7.08 -7.80
C LEU A 80 -6.82 -7.59 -6.36
N ASP A 81 -7.84 -8.40 -6.08
CA ASP A 81 -8.06 -9.23 -4.89
C ASP A 81 -7.81 -8.53 -3.54
N ARG A 82 -8.86 -8.40 -2.72
CA ARG A 82 -8.90 -7.71 -1.41
C ARG A 82 -7.83 -8.16 -0.41
N GLN A 83 -6.96 -9.09 -0.78
CA GLN A 83 -5.93 -9.66 0.06
C GLN A 83 -4.49 -9.46 -0.47
N PHE A 84 -4.20 -9.14 -1.75
CA PHE A 84 -2.79 -9.21 -2.20
C PHE A 84 -2.26 -8.21 -3.25
N ASN A 85 -3.09 -7.53 -4.07
CA ASN A 85 -2.57 -6.82 -5.25
C ASN A 85 -3.16 -5.41 -5.46
N SER A 86 -2.49 -4.40 -4.91
CA SER A 86 -2.80 -3.01 -5.22
C SER A 86 -1.58 -2.33 -5.84
N ILE A 87 -1.81 -1.51 -6.87
CA ILE A 87 -0.82 -0.53 -7.37
C ILE A 87 -0.37 0.45 -6.29
N TYR A 88 -1.05 0.50 -5.14
CA TYR A 88 -0.69 1.35 -4.01
C TYR A 88 0.23 0.67 -3.00
N LYS A 89 0.70 -0.53 -3.30
CA LYS A 89 1.58 -1.27 -2.39
C LYS A 89 2.97 -0.64 -2.39
N ASN A 90 3.49 -0.46 -1.18
CA ASN A 90 4.89 -0.11 -0.95
C ASN A 90 5.61 -1.33 -0.33
N ALA A 91 6.92 -1.37 -0.49
CA ALA A 91 7.80 -2.22 0.31
C ALA A 91 7.67 -1.84 1.79
N SER A 92 7.73 -2.82 2.67
CA SER A 92 7.78 -2.58 4.12
C SER A 92 9.01 -1.77 4.51
N VAL A 93 9.01 -1.20 5.73
CA VAL A 93 10.16 -0.49 6.30
C VAL A 93 11.41 -1.38 6.27
N PHE A 94 11.28 -2.66 6.64
CA PHE A 94 12.38 -3.62 6.66
C PHE A 94 12.94 -3.88 5.25
N GLU A 95 12.07 -4.20 4.29
CA GLU A 95 12.47 -4.40 2.90
C GLU A 95 13.18 -3.14 2.37
N SER A 96 12.59 -1.97 2.58
CA SER A 96 13.14 -0.68 2.14
C SER A 96 14.51 -0.37 2.73
N THR A 97 14.75 -0.70 4.00
CA THR A 97 16.07 -0.56 4.63
C THR A 97 17.09 -1.51 3.99
N ARG A 98 16.73 -2.78 3.74
CA ARG A 98 17.64 -3.74 3.10
C ARG A 98 18.00 -3.33 1.68
N ILE A 99 17.02 -2.86 0.91
CA ILE A 99 17.21 -2.31 -0.44
C ILE A 99 18.20 -1.14 -0.38
N ALA A 100 18.02 -0.23 0.57
CA ALA A 100 18.89 0.94 0.72
C ALA A 100 20.32 0.60 1.15
N GLU A 101 20.55 -0.56 1.76
CA GLU A 101 21.86 -1.07 2.14
C GLU A 101 22.55 -1.86 1.02
N ASN A 102 21.81 -2.25 -0.02
CA ASN A 102 22.35 -2.92 -1.20
C ASN A 102 22.74 -1.90 -2.29
N PRO A 103 24.05 -1.69 -2.57
CA PRO A 103 24.48 -0.74 -3.59
C PRO A 103 23.96 -1.04 -5.01
N GLU A 104 23.69 -2.32 -5.32
CA GLU A 104 23.16 -2.73 -6.63
C GLU A 104 21.71 -2.28 -6.82
N GLU A 105 20.93 -2.21 -5.74
CA GLU A 105 19.52 -1.81 -5.80
C GLU A 105 19.31 -0.32 -5.51
N ALA A 106 20.13 0.26 -4.63
CA ALA A 106 20.06 1.66 -4.27
C ALA A 106 20.52 2.60 -5.39
N GLY A 107 21.32 2.08 -6.34
CA GLY A 107 22.03 2.87 -7.34
C GLY A 107 23.24 3.61 -6.76
N LEU A 108 24.07 4.19 -7.63
CA LEU A 108 25.27 4.91 -7.21
C LEU A 108 24.86 6.09 -6.32
N ASN A 109 25.39 6.15 -5.10
CA ASN A 109 25.05 7.17 -4.08
C ASN A 109 23.55 7.24 -3.71
N GLY A 110 22.75 6.18 -3.93
CA GLY A 110 21.33 6.15 -3.60
C GLY A 110 20.44 6.93 -4.57
N GLU A 111 20.91 7.18 -5.80
CA GLU A 111 20.17 7.94 -6.82
C GLU A 111 18.79 7.34 -7.13
N LEU A 112 18.69 6.00 -7.19
CA LEU A 112 17.42 5.33 -7.45
C LEU A 112 16.48 5.51 -6.26
N LEU A 113 16.97 5.37 -5.03
CA LEU A 113 16.18 5.61 -3.82
C LEU A 113 15.57 7.02 -3.81
N GLN A 114 16.35 8.03 -4.20
CA GLN A 114 15.86 9.40 -4.23
C GLN A 114 14.84 9.62 -5.35
N ARG A 115 15.09 9.02 -6.53
CA ARG A 115 14.22 9.10 -7.70
C ARG A 115 12.84 8.51 -7.40
N PHE A 116 12.79 7.25 -6.94
CA PHE A 116 11.52 6.56 -6.71
C PHE A 116 10.92 6.90 -5.33
N GLY A 117 11.76 6.97 -4.31
CA GLY A 117 11.35 7.03 -2.90
C GLY A 117 11.19 8.44 -2.34
N SER A 118 11.48 9.50 -3.10
CA SER A 118 11.65 10.90 -2.67
C SER A 118 13.04 11.20 -2.11
N VAL A 119 13.50 12.44 -2.28
CA VAL A 119 14.69 13.00 -1.59
C VAL A 119 14.58 12.94 -0.06
N ARG A 120 13.36 12.78 0.46
CA ARG A 120 13.06 12.60 1.89
C ARG A 120 13.12 11.15 2.36
N PHE A 121 13.35 10.19 1.47
CA PHE A 121 13.54 8.81 1.86
C PHE A 121 14.77 8.67 2.76
N LYS A 122 14.62 7.93 3.87
CA LYS A 122 15.72 7.53 4.74
C LYS A 122 15.50 6.09 5.19
N PRO A 123 16.53 5.22 5.14
CA PRO A 123 16.41 3.88 5.71
C PRO A 123 16.20 3.97 7.23
N TRP A 124 15.37 3.08 7.76
CA TRP A 124 15.17 2.94 9.20
C TRP A 124 16.04 1.79 9.72
N LYS A 125 17.18 2.14 10.33
CA LYS A 125 18.22 1.20 10.75
C LYS A 125 18.08 0.69 12.18
N GLN A 126 17.20 1.31 12.96
CA GLN A 126 16.89 0.84 14.30
C GLN A 126 16.10 -0.47 14.17
N TYR A 127 16.40 -1.45 15.03
CA TYR A 127 15.66 -2.71 15.06
C TYR A 127 14.17 -2.39 15.08
N HIS A 128 13.42 -2.95 14.13
CA HIS A 128 12.02 -2.61 13.89
C HIS A 128 11.11 -2.82 15.10
N ASP A 129 11.61 -3.37 16.20
CA ASP A 129 10.88 -3.66 17.43
C ASP A 129 11.19 -2.69 18.59
N ASP A 130 11.85 -1.56 18.35
CA ASP A 130 12.12 -0.53 19.38
C ASP A 130 11.11 0.63 19.29
N PRO A 131 10.05 0.67 20.14
CA PRO A 131 9.06 1.75 20.15
C PRO A 131 9.65 3.10 20.57
N GLU A 132 10.68 3.12 21.42
CA GLU A 132 11.29 4.36 21.90
C GLU A 132 11.98 5.09 20.76
N ALA A 133 12.65 4.36 19.88
CA ALA A 133 13.24 4.87 18.64
C ALA A 133 12.24 5.64 17.77
N TRP A 134 11.02 5.10 17.58
CA TRP A 134 9.96 5.77 16.80
C TRP A 134 9.40 6.99 17.52
N THR A 135 9.16 6.88 18.82
CA THR A 135 8.69 8.01 19.65
C THR A 135 9.68 9.17 19.62
N ASN A 136 10.99 8.87 19.71
CA ASN A 136 12.05 9.87 19.67
C ASN A 136 12.19 10.52 18.28
N ALA A 137 12.01 9.76 17.21
CA ALA A 137 12.10 10.30 15.84
C ALA A 137 10.87 11.12 15.45
N TYR A 138 9.71 10.80 16.02
CA TYR A 138 8.43 11.43 15.71
C TYR A 138 7.73 11.87 17.02
N PRO A 139 8.23 12.93 17.66
CA PRO A 139 7.69 13.42 18.92
C PRO A 139 6.26 13.95 18.75
N ARG A 140 5.49 13.93 19.84
CA ARG A 140 4.09 14.35 19.81
C ARG A 140 3.97 15.87 19.63
N PRO A 141 2.85 16.37 19.07
CA PRO A 141 2.62 17.81 18.95
C PRO A 141 2.67 18.57 20.27
N SER A 142 2.33 17.93 21.40
CA SER A 142 2.44 18.52 22.74
C SER A 142 3.88 18.80 23.17
N GLU A 143 4.87 18.15 22.54
CA GLU A 143 6.29 18.24 22.90
C GLU A 143 7.03 19.26 22.03
N VAL A 144 6.67 19.38 20.74
CA VAL A 144 7.36 20.24 19.76
C VAL A 144 6.52 21.42 19.24
N GLY A 145 5.21 21.43 19.53
CA GLY A 145 4.25 22.42 19.05
C GLY A 145 3.74 22.11 17.63
N ILE A 146 2.43 22.30 17.42
CA ILE A 146 1.74 21.98 16.15
C ILE A 146 2.35 22.72 14.95
N GLY A 147 2.83 23.97 15.14
CA GLY A 147 3.41 24.77 14.06
C GLY A 147 4.71 24.21 13.46
N GLN A 148 5.37 23.26 14.13
CA GLN A 148 6.58 22.60 13.63
C GLN A 148 6.28 21.32 12.82
N ILE A 149 5.03 20.84 12.84
CA ILE A 149 4.62 19.60 12.18
C ILE A 149 4.19 19.91 10.75
N ASN A 150 4.95 19.41 9.78
CA ASN A 150 4.60 19.48 8.38
C ASN A 150 5.16 18.26 7.62
N ILE A 151 4.62 17.99 6.44
CA ILE A 151 5.03 16.82 5.65
C ILE A 151 6.52 16.89 5.26
N GLU A 152 7.07 18.10 5.08
CA GLU A 152 8.48 18.32 4.71
C GLU A 152 9.47 18.00 5.83
N SER A 153 9.05 18.07 7.10
CA SER A 153 9.88 17.66 8.25
C SER A 153 9.85 16.16 8.51
N ALA A 154 8.87 15.44 7.96
CA ALA A 154 8.78 13.99 8.04
C ALA A 154 9.54 13.28 6.91
N ARG A 155 10.18 12.16 7.25
CA ARG A 155 10.90 11.29 6.31
C ARG A 155 9.95 10.22 5.77
N PHE A 156 10.27 9.66 4.60
CA PHE A 156 9.66 8.39 4.18
C PHE A 156 10.60 7.22 4.53
N HIS A 157 10.02 6.10 4.94
CA HIS A 157 10.76 4.87 5.26
C HIS A 157 10.36 3.67 4.39
N THR A 158 9.29 3.78 3.60
CA THR A 158 8.88 2.75 2.64
C THR A 158 9.30 3.12 1.21
N LEU A 159 9.37 2.17 0.28
CA LEU A 159 9.61 2.44 -1.15
C LEU A 159 8.40 1.99 -2.00
N PRO A 160 7.94 2.81 -2.96
CA PRO A 160 6.84 2.43 -3.86
C PRO A 160 7.31 1.42 -4.93
N TYR A 161 6.40 0.57 -5.42
CA TYR A 161 6.71 -0.40 -6.49
C TYR A 161 6.40 0.10 -7.90
N VAL A 162 5.35 0.90 -8.08
CA VAL A 162 4.79 1.24 -9.42
C VAL A 162 4.73 2.74 -9.71
N PHE A 163 5.26 3.58 -8.81
CA PHE A 163 5.23 5.03 -8.98
C PHE A 163 6.47 5.71 -8.40
N GLU A 164 6.89 6.82 -9.00
CA GLU A 164 7.81 7.79 -8.42
C GLU A 164 7.05 8.66 -7.42
N ARG A 165 7.49 8.61 -6.15
CA ARG A 165 6.90 9.38 -5.05
C ARG A 165 6.99 10.89 -5.31
N LEU A 166 6.06 11.65 -4.74
CA LEU A 166 5.81 13.10 -4.97
C LEU A 166 5.09 13.43 -6.28
N GLN A 167 5.47 12.79 -7.38
CA GLN A 167 4.82 13.06 -8.67
C GLN A 167 3.66 12.11 -8.94
N PHE A 168 3.63 10.94 -8.30
CA PHE A 168 2.66 9.88 -8.61
C PHE A 168 2.65 9.63 -10.13
N VAL A 169 3.84 9.36 -10.65
CA VAL A 169 4.09 9.05 -12.05
C VAL A 169 4.65 7.64 -12.11
N VAL A 170 4.15 6.82 -13.03
CA VAL A 170 4.73 5.50 -13.31
C VAL A 170 6.18 5.71 -13.76
N PRO A 171 7.15 5.05 -13.13
CA PRO A 171 8.54 5.30 -13.46
C PRO A 171 8.89 4.86 -14.89
N ASP A 172 9.96 5.41 -15.45
CA ASP A 172 10.42 5.01 -16.79
C ASP A 172 11.12 3.65 -16.81
N THR A 173 11.52 3.16 -15.65
CA THR A 173 12.23 1.89 -15.47
C THR A 173 11.70 1.19 -14.24
N VAL A 174 11.58 -0.13 -14.31
CA VAL A 174 11.20 -0.96 -13.15
C VAL A 174 12.17 -0.72 -12.00
N PRO A 175 11.70 -0.37 -10.78
CA PRO A 175 12.59 -0.25 -9.63
C PRO A 175 13.29 -1.59 -9.36
N PRO A 176 14.59 -1.61 -9.00
CA PRO A 176 15.32 -2.85 -8.78
C PRO A 176 14.66 -3.79 -7.78
N TRP A 177 14.10 -3.22 -6.71
CA TRP A 177 13.40 -3.97 -5.64
C TRP A 177 12.03 -4.52 -6.04
N ALA A 178 11.49 -4.14 -7.20
CA ALA A 178 10.25 -4.73 -7.69
C ALA A 178 10.40 -6.23 -7.96
N SER A 179 11.63 -6.75 -8.10
CA SER A 179 11.88 -8.20 -8.21
C SER A 179 11.40 -8.99 -6.99
N ASP A 180 11.42 -8.36 -5.81
CA ASP A 180 11.05 -8.98 -4.53
C ASP A 180 9.55 -8.80 -4.23
N ALA A 181 8.85 -8.01 -5.06
CA ALA A 181 7.41 -7.93 -4.99
C ALA A 181 6.80 -9.31 -5.29
N PHE A 182 5.82 -9.70 -4.48
CA PHE A 182 5.09 -10.97 -4.62
C PHE A 182 4.48 -11.17 -6.03
N HIS A 183 4.36 -10.09 -6.82
CA HIS A 183 3.81 -10.07 -8.17
C HIS A 183 4.68 -9.21 -9.11
N LYS A 184 5.99 -9.47 -9.13
CA LYS A 184 6.95 -8.76 -10.00
C LYS A 184 6.50 -8.70 -11.47
N GLU A 185 5.85 -9.73 -11.99
CA GLU A 185 5.39 -9.76 -13.39
C GLU A 185 4.35 -8.67 -13.67
N TYR A 186 3.46 -8.41 -12.70
CA TYR A 186 2.49 -7.33 -12.80
C TYR A 186 3.17 -5.97 -12.77
N VAL A 187 4.10 -5.77 -11.83
CA VAL A 187 4.85 -4.51 -11.70
C VAL A 187 5.63 -4.23 -12.99
N ASN A 188 6.36 -5.22 -13.49
CA ASN A 188 7.14 -5.10 -14.73
C ASN A 188 6.24 -4.70 -15.89
N ARG A 189 5.15 -5.45 -16.10
CA ARG A 189 4.22 -5.18 -17.21
C ARG A 189 3.63 -3.78 -17.11
N PHE A 190 3.21 -3.38 -15.91
CA PHE A 190 2.59 -2.07 -15.71
C PHE A 190 3.58 -0.92 -15.98
N VAL A 191 4.81 -1.04 -15.49
CA VAL A 191 5.88 -0.05 -15.72
C VAL A 191 6.30 0.00 -17.19
N ASP A 192 6.39 -1.16 -17.85
CA ASP A 192 6.74 -1.26 -19.27
C ASP A 192 5.66 -0.66 -20.19
N GLU A 193 4.38 -0.83 -19.84
CA GLU A 193 3.24 -0.32 -20.63
C GLU A 193 3.01 1.19 -20.41
N PHE A 194 3.22 1.69 -19.18
CA PHE A 194 2.87 3.05 -18.80
C PHE A 194 4.05 3.95 -18.36
N PRO A 195 5.25 3.89 -18.96
CA PRO A 195 6.40 4.67 -18.47
C PRO A 195 6.16 6.18 -18.63
N GLY A 196 6.31 6.89 -17.52
CA GLY A 196 6.13 8.34 -17.41
C GLY A 196 4.67 8.80 -17.34
N TRP A 197 3.70 7.89 -17.20
CA TRP A 197 2.29 8.26 -17.10
C TRP A 197 1.93 8.71 -15.68
N SER A 198 1.14 9.77 -15.54
CA SER A 198 0.68 10.30 -14.25
C SER A 198 -0.60 9.60 -13.79
N PHE A 199 -0.67 9.20 -12.51
CA PHE A 199 -1.91 8.74 -11.89
C PHE A 199 -2.89 9.91 -11.75
N CYS A 200 -4.14 9.71 -12.17
CA CYS A 200 -5.20 10.71 -12.14
C CYS A 200 -6.54 10.08 -11.73
N ILE A 201 -7.47 10.93 -11.32
CA ILE A 201 -8.89 10.63 -11.16
C ILE A 201 -9.70 11.44 -12.18
N ASP A 202 -10.83 10.91 -12.60
CA ASP A 202 -11.82 11.64 -13.40
C ASP A 202 -12.45 12.77 -12.56
N ASP A 203 -12.71 13.92 -13.17
CA ASP A 203 -13.32 15.06 -12.48
C ASP A 203 -14.77 14.75 -12.02
N ASP A 204 -15.46 13.79 -12.68
CA ASP A 204 -16.76 13.29 -12.22
C ASP A 204 -16.65 12.56 -10.87
N ASP A 205 -15.59 11.77 -10.69
CA ASP A 205 -15.30 11.02 -9.47
C ASP A 205 -14.65 11.91 -8.38
N LEU A 206 -14.00 13.01 -8.77
CA LEU A 206 -13.30 13.94 -7.88
C LEU A 206 -14.21 14.53 -6.80
N ALA A 207 -15.45 14.88 -7.16
CA ALA A 207 -16.42 15.42 -6.21
C ALA A 207 -16.85 14.36 -5.18
N GLY A 208 -16.94 13.10 -5.59
CA GLY A 208 -17.19 11.97 -4.70
C GLY A 208 -16.02 11.74 -3.75
N TRP A 209 -14.80 11.66 -4.28
CA TRP A 209 -13.57 11.48 -3.51
C TRP A 209 -13.38 12.60 -2.48
N SER A 210 -13.59 13.85 -2.87
CA SER A 210 -13.43 14.99 -1.96
C SER A 210 -14.38 14.93 -0.75
N LYS A 211 -15.56 14.30 -0.90
CA LYS A 211 -16.54 14.11 0.18
C LYS A 211 -16.19 12.91 1.07
N SER A 212 -15.66 11.83 0.52
CA SER A 212 -15.33 10.59 1.26
C SER A 212 -13.94 10.61 1.89
N CYS A 213 -13.01 11.40 1.34
CA CYS A 213 -11.62 11.50 1.79
C CYS A 213 -11.45 11.69 3.31
N PRO A 214 -12.20 12.60 3.99
CA PRO A 214 -12.13 12.72 5.45
C PRO A 214 -12.52 11.44 6.19
N THR A 215 -13.45 10.66 5.65
CA THR A 215 -13.91 9.39 6.24
C THR A 215 -12.78 8.37 6.25
N TYR A 216 -12.01 8.21 5.17
CA TYR A 216 -10.86 7.29 5.15
C TYR A 216 -9.80 7.62 6.21
N VAL A 217 -9.54 8.91 6.46
CA VAL A 217 -8.62 9.35 7.53
C VAL A 217 -9.16 8.87 8.88
N SER A 218 -10.44 9.07 9.15
CA SER A 218 -11.06 8.65 10.42
C SER A 218 -11.12 7.13 10.58
N GLU A 219 -11.48 6.39 9.53
CA GLU A 219 -11.61 4.92 9.55
C GLU A 219 -10.26 4.22 9.75
N PHE A 220 -9.19 4.75 9.15
CA PHE A 220 -7.84 4.19 9.30
C PHE A 220 -7.43 4.11 10.77
N PHE A 221 -7.73 5.16 11.55
CA PHE A 221 -7.40 5.21 12.97
C PHE A 221 -8.50 4.66 13.88
N ALA A 222 -9.77 4.57 13.42
CA ALA A 222 -10.83 3.88 14.16
C ALA A 222 -10.58 2.36 14.25
N CYS A 223 -9.85 1.79 13.29
CA CYS A 223 -9.48 0.38 13.29
C CYS A 223 -8.42 -0.01 14.35
N LYS A 224 -8.00 0.90 15.25
CA LYS A 224 -7.02 0.65 16.32
C LYS A 224 -7.42 -0.48 17.28
N ASP A 225 -8.72 -0.73 17.44
CA ASP A 225 -9.25 -1.75 18.36
C ASP A 225 -9.26 -3.18 17.80
N ASN A 226 -8.96 -3.36 16.50
CA ASN A 226 -8.89 -4.69 15.91
C ASN A 226 -7.44 -5.22 16.01
N PRO A 227 -7.14 -6.33 16.68
CA PRO A 227 -5.78 -6.86 16.71
C PRO A 227 -5.30 -7.14 15.26
N VAL A 228 -4.18 -6.54 14.86
CA VAL A 228 -3.55 -6.94 13.58
C VAL A 228 -3.15 -8.38 13.72
N GLN A 229 -3.60 -9.21 12.79
CA GLN A 229 -2.99 -10.52 12.61
C GLN A 229 -1.56 -10.32 12.13
N THR A 230 -0.62 -10.25 13.08
CA THR A 230 0.81 -10.38 12.80
C THR A 230 1.06 -11.81 12.33
N GLY A 231 1.39 -11.95 11.05
CA GLY A 231 1.68 -13.22 10.41
C GLY A 231 1.51 -13.13 8.90
N ARG A 232 2.11 -14.08 8.17
CA ARG A 232 1.86 -14.23 6.74
C ARG A 232 0.34 -14.35 6.55
N PRO A 233 -0.28 -13.54 5.67
CA PRO A 233 -1.72 -13.61 5.42
C PRO A 233 -2.13 -15.05 5.20
N SER A 234 -3.18 -15.48 5.90
CA SER A 234 -3.57 -16.87 5.89
C SER A 234 -4.05 -17.24 4.49
N LYS A 235 -3.33 -18.13 3.80
CA LYS A 235 -3.79 -18.74 2.53
C LYS A 235 -5.17 -19.40 2.67
N ILE A 236 -5.63 -19.62 3.91
CA ILE A 236 -6.92 -20.20 4.23
C ILE A 236 -8.06 -19.31 3.73
N ASP A 237 -7.98 -17.98 3.82
CA ASP A 237 -9.11 -17.12 3.46
C ASP A 237 -9.41 -17.17 1.95
N GLY A 238 -8.39 -17.09 1.10
CA GLY A 238 -8.55 -17.30 -0.34
C GLY A 238 -9.09 -18.70 -0.69
N ILE A 239 -8.66 -19.74 0.03
CA ILE A 239 -9.20 -21.11 -0.14
C ILE A 239 -10.66 -21.20 0.30
N VAL A 240 -11.05 -20.52 1.38
CA VAL A 240 -12.44 -20.47 1.85
C VAL A 240 -13.33 -19.82 0.80
N SER A 241 -12.90 -18.68 0.23
CA SER A 241 -13.64 -18.01 -0.85
C SER A 241 -13.76 -18.89 -2.09
N ALA A 242 -12.68 -19.58 -2.49
CA ALA A 242 -12.74 -20.53 -3.60
C ALA A 242 -13.72 -21.69 -3.33
N ILE A 243 -13.71 -22.26 -2.11
CA ILE A 243 -14.66 -23.32 -1.73
C ILE A 243 -16.10 -22.82 -1.79
N GLN A 244 -16.39 -21.62 -1.29
CA GLN A 244 -17.73 -21.03 -1.34
C GLN A 244 -18.19 -20.71 -2.76
N GLN A 245 -17.27 -20.34 -3.66
CA GLN A 245 -17.57 -20.10 -5.07
C GLN A 245 -17.86 -21.41 -5.83
N ILE A 246 -17.07 -22.47 -5.59
CA ILE A 246 -17.25 -23.78 -6.24
C ILE A 246 -18.47 -24.50 -5.67
N TYR A 247 -18.72 -24.35 -4.35
CA TYR A 247 -19.78 -25.05 -3.62
C TYR A 247 -20.67 -24.08 -2.82
N PRO A 248 -21.52 -23.28 -3.49
CA PRO A 248 -22.32 -22.24 -2.85
C PRO A 248 -23.37 -22.78 -1.88
N THR A 249 -23.79 -24.04 -2.04
CA THR A 249 -24.78 -24.71 -1.18
C THR A 249 -24.15 -25.44 0.02
N GLY A 250 -22.85 -25.26 0.24
CA GLY A 250 -22.09 -25.93 1.30
C GLY A 250 -21.20 -27.05 0.77
N ILE A 251 -20.30 -27.55 1.64
CA ILE A 251 -19.23 -28.47 1.25
C ILE A 251 -19.81 -29.85 0.90
N PRO A 252 -19.70 -30.30 -0.36
CA PRO A 252 -20.27 -31.58 -0.77
C PRO A 252 -19.41 -32.75 -0.30
N ASN A 253 -20.01 -33.94 -0.29
CA ASN A 253 -19.32 -35.19 0.02
C ASN A 253 -18.55 -35.70 -1.21
N VAL A 254 -17.56 -34.93 -1.68
CA VAL A 254 -16.67 -35.30 -2.78
C VAL A 254 -15.30 -35.76 -2.26
N PRO A 255 -14.59 -36.64 -2.98
CA PRO A 255 -13.23 -37.01 -2.64
C PRO A 255 -12.33 -35.76 -2.56
N LEU A 256 -11.52 -35.67 -1.50
CA LEU A 256 -10.69 -34.50 -1.24
C LEU A 256 -9.73 -34.17 -2.40
N LYS A 257 -9.27 -35.20 -3.13
CA LYS A 257 -8.42 -35.05 -4.31
C LYS A 257 -9.10 -34.28 -5.45
N GLU A 258 -10.41 -34.49 -5.65
CA GLU A 258 -11.16 -33.77 -6.68
C GLU A 258 -11.41 -32.32 -6.27
N MET A 259 -11.78 -32.11 -5.00
CA MET A 259 -11.93 -30.77 -4.42
C MET A 259 -10.63 -29.97 -4.52
N HIS A 260 -9.49 -30.63 -4.25
CA HIS A 260 -8.15 -30.04 -4.34
C HIS A 260 -7.85 -29.54 -5.76
N ARG A 261 -8.12 -30.36 -6.79
CA ARG A 261 -7.94 -29.96 -8.20
C ARG A 261 -8.81 -28.76 -8.59
N GLN A 262 -10.07 -28.72 -8.13
CA GLN A 262 -10.99 -27.62 -8.46
C GLN A 262 -10.59 -26.31 -7.78
N ILE A 263 -10.10 -26.38 -6.54
CA ILE A 263 -9.59 -25.21 -5.81
C ILE A 263 -8.33 -24.67 -6.47
N GLU A 264 -7.38 -25.53 -6.86
CA GLU A 264 -6.16 -25.09 -7.56
C GLU A 264 -6.48 -24.44 -8.91
N ALA A 265 -7.43 -24.99 -9.66
CA ALA A 265 -7.89 -24.41 -10.93
C ALA A 265 -8.55 -23.03 -10.74
N THR A 266 -9.26 -22.84 -9.63
CA THR A 266 -9.94 -21.56 -9.31
C THR A 266 -8.95 -20.50 -8.81
N LEU A 267 -7.96 -20.90 -8.01
CA LEU A 267 -6.96 -20.00 -7.44
C LEU A 267 -5.77 -19.72 -8.36
N GLY A 268 -5.54 -20.54 -9.39
CA GLY A 268 -4.36 -20.45 -10.25
C GLY A 268 -3.04 -20.74 -9.52
N ALA A 269 -3.09 -21.41 -8.35
CA ALA A 269 -1.93 -21.67 -7.50
C ALA A 269 -2.05 -23.02 -6.79
N THR A 270 -0.91 -23.70 -6.61
CA THR A 270 -0.85 -24.97 -5.87
C THR A 270 -1.04 -24.75 -4.37
N VAL A 271 -1.85 -25.60 -3.73
CA VAL A 271 -2.18 -25.50 -2.30
C VAL A 271 -1.96 -26.84 -1.59
N SER A 272 -1.52 -26.82 -0.33
CA SER A 272 -1.33 -28.08 0.41
C SER A 272 -2.67 -28.65 0.89
N GLU A 273 -2.82 -29.98 0.85
CA GLU A 273 -4.01 -30.68 1.36
C GLU A 273 -4.32 -30.32 2.82
N SER A 274 -3.28 -30.14 3.65
CA SER A 274 -3.39 -29.70 5.04
C SER A 274 -4.00 -28.31 5.20
N THR A 275 -3.83 -27.43 4.22
CA THR A 275 -4.41 -26.07 4.24
C THR A 275 -5.88 -26.10 3.80
N ILE A 276 -6.24 -26.95 2.84
CA ILE A 276 -7.63 -27.18 2.45
C ILE A 276 -8.44 -27.79 3.60
N LYS A 277 -7.90 -28.80 4.31
CA LYS A 277 -8.56 -29.37 5.50
C LYS A 277 -8.81 -28.31 6.59
N ARG A 278 -7.88 -27.37 6.78
CA ARG A 278 -8.05 -26.25 7.72
C ARG A 278 -9.13 -25.27 7.25
N ALA A 279 -9.22 -24.97 5.96
CA ALA A 279 -10.29 -24.16 5.38
C ALA A 279 -11.67 -24.81 5.54
N ILE A 280 -11.78 -26.12 5.25
CA ILE A 280 -13.01 -26.91 5.44
C ILE A 280 -13.44 -26.87 6.91
N LYS A 281 -12.50 -27.05 7.86
CA LYS A 281 -12.80 -26.98 9.30
C LYS A 281 -13.33 -25.61 9.69
N ARG A 282 -12.80 -24.54 9.12
CA ARG A 282 -13.24 -23.16 9.38
C ARG A 282 -14.63 -22.86 8.82
N LEU A 283 -15.02 -23.48 7.70
CA LEU A 283 -16.35 -23.35 7.11
C LEU A 283 -17.43 -24.16 7.84
N LYS A 284 -17.04 -25.15 8.65
CA LYS A 284 -17.94 -25.98 9.46
C LYS A 284 -18.16 -25.46 10.88
N ASN A 285 -17.33 -24.51 11.32
CA ASN A 285 -17.42 -23.82 12.60
C ASN A 285 -18.14 -22.48 12.40
#